data_AF-A0A6B0WW57-F1
#
_entry.id   AF-A0A6B0WW57-F1
#
_cell.length_a   1.000
_cell.length_b   1.000
_cell.length_c   1.000
_cell.angle_alpha   90.00
_cell.angle_beta   90.00
_cell.angle_gamma   90.00
#
_symmetry.space_group_name_H-M   'P 1'
#
loop_
_entity.id
_entity.type
_entity.pdbx_description
1 polymer ?
#
loop_
_entity_poly.entity_id
_entity_poly.type
_entity_poly.pdbx_seq_one_letter_code
_entity_poly.pdbx_strand_id
1 'polypeptide(L)'
;AFAVMLFDYSTMISWSYYGERAWEYLFGVKSILVYRIIFVCFVFIGSVTALQSVLDFSDAMILGMAFPNIICGVILSPQIKAVLKEYWARYKAGELTVYK
;
A
#
# COMPACT_ATOMS: atom_id res chain seq x y z
N ALA A 1 -17.68 3.89 -19.53
CA ALA A 1 -17.41 2.44 -19.49
C ALA A 1 -15.91 2.13 -19.61
N PHE A 2 -15.25 2.45 -20.73
CA PHE A 2 -13.83 2.11 -20.93
C PHE A 2 -12.89 2.75 -19.91
N ALA A 3 -13.08 4.04 -19.59
CA ALA A 3 -12.29 4.73 -18.57
C ALA A 3 -12.44 4.12 -17.17
N VAL A 4 -13.67 3.71 -16.80
CA VAL A 4 -13.96 3.06 -15.51
C VAL A 4 -13.30 1.68 -15.45
N MET A 5 -13.42 0.87 -16.51
CA MET A 5 -12.75 -0.43 -16.57
C MET A 5 -11.22 -0.32 -16.43
N LEU A 6 -10.60 0.66 -17.09
CA LEU A 6 -9.15 0.91 -16.96
C LEU A 6 -8.77 1.37 -15.55
N PHE A 7 -9.61 2.17 -14.91
CA PHE A 7 -9.41 2.64 -13.54
C PHE A 7 -9.56 1.51 -12.50
N ASP A 8 -10.56 0.66 -12.65
CA ASP A 8 -10.76 -0.50 -11.78
C ASP A 8 -9.59 -1.47 -11.92
N TYR A 9 -9.11 -1.68 -13.16
CA TYR A 9 -7.96 -2.55 -13.42
C TYR A 9 -6.65 -2.00 -12.83
N SER A 10 -6.38 -0.70 -12.96
CA SER A 10 -5.19 -0.09 -12.37
C SER A 10 -5.22 -0.17 -10.84
N THR A 11 -6.40 0.04 -10.24
CA THR A 11 -6.60 -0.08 -8.80
C THR A 11 -6.34 -1.51 -8.32
N MET A 12 -6.88 -2.52 -9.01
CA MET A 12 -6.62 -3.93 -8.68
C MET A 12 -5.13 -4.29 -8.75
N ILE A 13 -4.39 -3.78 -9.74
CA ILE A 13 -2.93 -4.02 -9.86
C ILE A 13 -2.20 -3.42 -8.66
N SER A 14 -2.49 -2.16 -8.30
CA SER A 14 -1.85 -1.51 -7.16
C SER A 14 -2.09 -2.27 -5.85
N TRP A 15 -3.34 -2.65 -5.57
CA TRP A 15 -3.68 -3.40 -4.35
C TRP A 15 -3.08 -4.81 -4.33
N SER A 16 -3.04 -5.49 -5.49
CA SER A 16 -2.35 -6.79 -5.62
C SER A 16 -0.87 -6.66 -5.27
N TYR A 17 -0.19 -5.64 -5.81
CA TYR A 17 1.23 -5.39 -5.53
C TYR A 17 1.48 -5.05 -4.06
N TYR A 18 0.70 -4.14 -3.46
CA TYR A 18 0.87 -3.78 -2.06
C TYR A 18 0.69 -4.99 -1.13
N GLY A 19 -0.34 -5.80 -1.36
CA GLY A 19 -0.55 -7.01 -0.56
C GLY A 19 0.50 -8.09 -0.84
N GLU A 20 1.05 -8.20 -2.06
CA GLU A 20 2.17 -9.11 -2.34
C GLU A 20 3.42 -8.72 -1.54
N ARG A 21 3.74 -7.41 -1.45
CA ARG A 21 4.87 -6.93 -0.63
C ARG A 21 4.64 -7.22 0.85
N ALA A 22 3.42 -7.02 1.36
CA ALA A 22 3.07 -7.35 2.74
C ALA A 22 3.16 -8.86 3.02
N TRP A 23 2.69 -9.69 2.08
CA TRP A 23 2.77 -11.14 2.16
C TRP A 23 4.22 -11.64 2.13
N GLU A 24 5.04 -11.08 1.24
CA GLU A 24 6.48 -11.37 1.16
C GLU A 24 7.19 -11.02 2.47
N TYR A 25 6.84 -9.90 3.11
CA TYR A 25 7.38 -9.52 4.41
C TYR A 25 7.05 -10.54 5.51
N LEU A 26 5.85 -11.13 5.49
CA LEU A 26 5.39 -12.08 6.51
C LEU A 26 5.83 -13.53 6.26
N PHE A 27 5.76 -14.00 5.01
CA PHE A 27 5.92 -15.41 4.64
C PHE A 27 7.09 -15.67 3.68
N GLY A 28 7.78 -14.62 3.24
CA GLY A 28 8.91 -14.70 2.32
C GLY A 28 8.52 -14.91 0.85
N VAL A 29 9.49 -14.67 -0.03
CA VAL A 29 9.36 -14.64 -1.50
C VAL A 29 8.79 -15.92 -2.10
N LYS A 30 9.08 -17.08 -1.50
CA LYS A 30 8.69 -18.40 -2.04
C LYS A 30 7.18 -18.61 -2.08
N SER A 31 6.41 -17.85 -1.29
CA SER A 31 4.95 -18.01 -1.16
C SER A 31 4.14 -17.00 -1.97
N ILE A 32 4.78 -16.15 -2.79
CA ILE A 32 4.11 -15.11 -3.60
C ILE A 32 3.07 -15.71 -4.56
N LEU A 33 3.36 -16.87 -5.16
CA LEU A 33 2.43 -17.51 -6.10
C LEU A 33 1.12 -17.92 -5.40
N VAL A 34 1.20 -18.35 -4.14
CA VAL A 34 0.02 -18.67 -3.31
C VAL A 34 -0.81 -17.42 -3.08
N TYR A 35 -0.17 -16.30 -2.72
CA TYR A 35 -0.86 -15.02 -2.56
C TYR A 35 -1.59 -14.58 -3.84
N ARG A 36 -0.95 -14.68 -5.01
CA ARG A 36 -1.57 -14.30 -6.29
C ARG A 36 -2.81 -15.14 -6.60
N ILE A 37 -2.77 -16.45 -6.34
CA ILE A 37 -3.94 -17.33 -6.51
C ILE A 37 -5.06 -16.89 -5.56
N ILE A 38 -4.75 -16.68 -4.28
CA ILE A 38 -5.71 -16.21 -3.28
C ILE A 38 -6.34 -14.89 -3.73
N PHE A 39 -5.53 -13.91 -4.17
CA PHE A 39 -6.00 -12.62 -4.63
C PHE A 39 -7.02 -12.75 -5.77
N VAL A 40 -6.72 -13.55 -6.80
CA VAL A 40 -7.64 -13.77 -7.93
C VAL A 40 -8.94 -14.45 -7.48
N CYS A 41 -8.86 -15.41 -6.55
CA CYS A 41 -10.06 -16.02 -5.96
C CYS A 41 -10.92 -14.98 -5.22
N PHE A 42 -10.31 -14.08 -4.44
CA PHE A 42 -11.04 -13.02 -3.75
C PHE A 42 -11.65 -11.99 -4.69
N VAL A 43 -11.01 -11.68 -5.83
CA VAL A 43 -11.60 -10.81 -6.86
C VAL A 43 -12.90 -11.42 -7.41
N PHE A 44 -12.92 -12.73 -7.66
CA PHE A 44 -14.14 -13.42 -8.08
C PHE A 44 -15.22 -13.41 -6.99
N ILE A 45 -14.85 -13.65 -5.73
CA ILE A 45 -15.79 -13.59 -4.60
C ILE A 45 -16.35 -12.16 -4.44
N GLY A 46 -15.52 -11.14 -4.63
CA GLY A 46 -15.91 -9.73 -4.58
C GLY A 46 -16.93 -9.34 -5.65
N SER A 47 -16.93 -10.01 -6.81
CA SER A 47 -17.89 -9.72 -7.89
C SER A 47 -19.27 -10.32 -7.67
N VAL A 48 -19.38 -11.36 -6.83
CA VAL A 48 -20.64 -12.05 -6.51
C VAL A 48 -21.24 -11.67 -5.16
N THR A 49 -20.49 -10.92 -4.33
CA THR A 49 -20.92 -10.47 -3.01
C THR A 49 -21.61 -9.11 -3.06
N ALA A 50 -22.42 -8.82 -2.03
CA ALA A 50 -23.10 -7.53 -1.94
C ALA A 50 -22.09 -6.40 -1.74
N LEU A 51 -22.22 -5.33 -2.54
CA LEU A 51 -21.31 -4.19 -2.53
C LEU A 51 -21.12 -3.60 -1.13
N GLN A 52 -22.21 -3.43 -0.37
CA GLN A 52 -22.13 -2.86 0.99
C GLN A 52 -21.24 -3.71 1.91
N SER A 53 -21.37 -5.03 1.86
CA SER A 53 -20.54 -5.92 2.69
C SER A 53 -19.06 -5.87 2.32
N VAL A 54 -18.74 -5.71 1.04
CA VAL A 54 -17.36 -5.56 0.56
C VAL A 54 -16.76 -4.23 1.03
N LEU A 55 -17.54 -3.15 0.96
CA LEU A 55 -17.12 -1.83 1.42
C LEU A 55 -16.92 -1.81 2.94
N ASP A 56 -17.88 -2.30 3.73
CA ASP A 56 -17.78 -2.34 5.19
C ASP A 56 -16.57 -3.16 5.66
N PHE A 57 -16.31 -4.30 5.00
CA PHE A 57 -15.12 -5.12 5.28
C PHE A 57 -13.82 -4.40 4.91
N SER A 58 -13.78 -3.75 3.74
CA SER A 58 -12.60 -3.01 3.27
C SER A 58 -12.27 -1.84 4.19
N ASP A 59 -13.28 -1.08 4.61
CA ASP A 59 -13.12 0.04 5.54
C ASP A 59 -12.58 -0.43 6.89
N ALA A 60 -13.10 -1.54 7.43
CA ALA A 60 -12.59 -2.13 8.67
C ALA A 60 -11.10 -2.54 8.56
N MET A 61 -10.70 -3.14 7.43
CA MET A 61 -9.31 -3.52 7.17
C MET A 61 -8.39 -2.30 7.02
N ILE A 62 -8.82 -1.28 6.27
CA ILE A 62 -8.05 -0.04 6.10
C ILE A 62 -7.88 0.67 7.43
N LEU A 63 -8.93 0.77 8.25
CA LEU A 63 -8.86 1.35 9.59
C LEU A 63 -7.91 0.55 10.49
N GLY A 64 -7.97 -0.78 10.42
CA GLY A 64 -7.06 -1.67 11.14
C GLY A 64 -5.59 -1.45 10.78
N MET A 65 -5.29 -1.19 9.51
CA MET A 65 -3.93 -0.86 9.05
C MET A 65 -3.52 0.59 9.35
N ALA A 66 -4.46 1.53 9.25
CA ALA A 66 -4.21 2.95 9.45
C ALA A 66 -3.89 3.27 10.92
N PHE A 67 -4.60 2.65 11.86
CA PHE A 67 -4.42 2.88 13.29
C PHE A 67 -2.96 2.72 13.77
N PRO A 68 -2.29 1.57 13.60
CA PRO A 68 -0.89 1.42 14.00
C PRO A 68 0.05 2.32 13.19
N ASN A 69 -0.20 2.55 11.90
CA ASN A 69 0.64 3.41 11.06
C ASN A 69 0.64 4.87 11.52
N ILE A 70 -0.54 5.42 11.86
CA ILE A 70 -0.67 6.79 12.36
C ILE A 70 0.05 6.94 13.70
N ILE A 71 -0.14 5.99 14.62
CA ILE A 71 0.52 6.00 15.93
C ILE A 71 2.05 5.97 15.76
N CYS A 72 2.57 5.05 14.96
CA CYS A 72 4.00 4.99 14.65
C CYS A 72 4.48 6.31 14.02
N GLY A 73 3.75 6.87 13.07
CA GLY A 73 4.09 8.14 12.44
C GLY A 73 4.20 9.30 13.43
N VAL A 74 3.31 9.38 14.43
CA VAL A 74 3.37 10.39 15.50
C VAL A 74 4.61 10.18 16.36
N ILE A 75 4.92 8.94 16.75
CA ILE A 75 6.11 8.61 17.56
C ILE A 75 7.41 8.90 16.82
N LEU A 76 7.46 8.60 15.51
CA LEU A 76 8.63 8.82 14.64
C LEU A 76 8.76 10.27 14.15
N SER A 77 7.73 11.11 14.32
CA SER A 77 7.72 12.50 13.86
C SER A 77 8.94 13.35 14.25
N PRO A 78 9.50 13.30 15.49
CA PRO A 78 10.71 14.05 15.82
C PRO A 78 11.95 13.56 15.05
N GLN A 79 12.08 12.25 14.82
CA GLN A 79 13.19 11.68 14.07
C GLN A 79 13.12 12.07 12.60
N ILE A 80 11.93 11.98 12.00
CA ILE A 80 11.68 12.39 10.61
C ILE A 80 11.99 13.87 10.43
N LYS A 81 11.62 14.73 11.39
CA LYS A 81 11.92 16.16 11.35
C LYS A 81 13.43 16.45 11.37
N ALA A 82 14.21 15.68 12.14
CA ALA A 82 15.66 15.82 12.17
C ALA A 82 16.29 15.44 10.82
N VAL A 83 15.90 14.28 10.28
CA VAL A 83 16.39 13.79 8.97
C VAL A 83 15.97 14.73 7.84
N LEU A 84 14.74 15.25 7.87
CA LEU A 84 14.26 16.22 6.90
C LEU A 84 15.09 17.51 6.93
N LYS A 85 15.45 18.01 8.11
CA LYS A 85 16.28 19.21 8.26
C LYS A 85 17.67 19.01 7.65
N GLU A 86 18.27 17.84 7.89
CA GLU A 86 19.56 17.46 7.30
C GLU A 86 19.46 17.36 5.77
N TYR A 87 18.46 16.64 5.25
CA TYR A 87 18.21 16.51 3.82
C TYR A 87 18.02 17.89 3.15
N TRP A 88 17.28 18.80 3.79
CA TRP A 88 17.05 20.15 3.27
C TRP A 88 18.32 21.01 3.26
N ALA A 89 19.20 20.83 4.25
CA ALA A 89 20.50 21.50 4.27
C ALA A 89 21.38 21.04 3.11
N ARG A 90 21.47 19.72 2.88
CA ARG A 90 22.23 19.12 1.78
C ARG A 90 21.68 19.50 0.40
N TYR A 91 20.35 19.56 0.26
CA TYR A 91 19.71 20.04 -0.96
C TYR A 91 20.08 21.50 -1.27
N LYS A 92 20.02 22.39 -0.27
CA LYS A 92 20.39 23.80 -0.44
C LYS A 92 21.89 24.01 -0.69
N ALA A 93 22.74 23.13 -0.16
CA ALA A 93 24.18 23.14 -0.40
C ALA A 93 24.56 22.62 -1.80
N GLY A 94 23.61 22.05 -2.57
CA GLY A 94 23.88 21.50 -3.90
C GLY A 94 24.61 20.16 -3.90
N GLU A 95 24.68 19.47 -2.75
CA GLU A 95 25.41 18.22 -2.58
C GLU A 95 24.65 16.97 -3.03
N LEU A 96 23.35 17.12 -3.34
CA LEU A 96 22.53 16.02 -3.81
C LEU A 96 22.79 15.78 -5.30
N THR A 97 23.32 14.60 -5.62
CA THR A 97 23.55 14.17 -7.00
C THR A 97 22.20 14.02 -7.70
N VAL A 98 21.91 14.92 -8.62
CA VAL A 98 20.74 14.83 -9.49
C VAL A 98 21.01 13.74 -10.52
N TYR A 99 20.47 12.54 -10.28
CA TYR A 99 20.42 11.50 -11.29
C TYR A 99 19.39 11.93 -12.35
N LYS A 100 19.88 12.34 -13.51
CA LYS A 100 19.07 12.63 -14.71
C LYS A 100 18.67 11.34 -15.41
#